data_AF-A0AA40GEX1-F1
#
_entry.id   AF-A0AA40GEX1-F1
#
_cell.length_a   1.000
_cell.length_b   1.000
_cell.length_c   1.000
_cell.angle_alpha   90.00
_cell.angle_beta   90.00
_cell.angle_gamma   90.00
#
_symmetry.space_group_name_H-M   'P 1'
#
loop_
_entity.id
_entity.type
_entity.pdbx_description
1 polymer ?
#
loop_
_entity_poly.entity_id
_entity_poly.type
_entity_poly.pdbx_seq_one_letter_code
_entity_poly.pdbx_strand_id
1 'polypeptide(L)'
;MVICTKILSQSTLYGMNKSLKNSGLFPSIFNVAAKADIFVNATCGEDGPETFCKPSESSRCGVCDARSPDPGKRHNISNILDSSPGKWWQSPTLAKGDHYEYVTIVLDLKQIFL
;
A
#
# COMPACT_ATOMS: atom_id res chain seq x y z
N MET A 1 9.82 8.93 -12.88
CA MET A 1 8.89 7.80 -12.68
C MET A 1 8.52 7.72 -11.20
N VAL A 2 7.31 7.27 -10.87
CA VAL A 2 6.81 7.09 -9.49
C VAL A 2 5.95 5.84 -9.46
N ILE A 3 6.08 5.01 -8.41
CA ILE A 3 5.27 3.82 -8.19
C ILE A 3 4.23 4.14 -7.10
N CYS A 4 2.95 3.89 -7.39
CA CYS A 4 1.87 4.02 -6.42
C CYS A 4 1.22 2.65 -6.19
N THR A 5 1.07 2.22 -4.94
CA THR A 5 0.55 0.87 -4.62
C THR A 5 -0.53 0.91 -3.54
N LYS A 6 -1.54 0.05 -3.71
CA LYS A 6 -2.57 -0.29 -2.74
C LYS A 6 -2.82 -1.80 -2.83
N ILE A 7 -2.64 -2.55 -1.75
CA ILE A 7 -2.79 -4.01 -1.72
C ILE A 7 -4.23 -4.40 -1.38
N LEU A 8 -4.93 -3.56 -0.61
CA LEU A 8 -6.36 -3.77 -0.40
C LEU A 8 -7.17 -3.38 -1.63
N SER A 9 -7.56 -4.40 -2.39
CA SER A 9 -8.74 -4.37 -3.24
C SER A 9 -9.97 -4.57 -2.35
N GLN A 10 -11.04 -3.81 -2.61
CA GLN A 10 -12.32 -3.99 -1.93
C GLN A 10 -12.76 -5.45 -2.03
N SER A 11 -12.92 -6.12 -0.89
CA SER A 11 -13.74 -7.32 -0.84
C SER A 11 -15.19 -6.87 -0.99
N THR A 12 -15.73 -6.98 -2.19
CA THR A 12 -17.17 -7.11 -2.38
C THR A 12 -17.69 -8.17 -1.40
N LEU A 13 -18.80 -7.88 -0.72
CA LEU A 13 -19.52 -8.81 0.16
C LEU A 13 -19.70 -10.18 -0.52
N TYR A 14 -18.94 -11.20 -0.14
CA TYR A 14 -19.33 -12.61 -0.35
C TYR A 14 -18.84 -13.48 0.80
N GLY A 15 -19.44 -13.26 1.98
CA GLY A 15 -19.47 -14.26 3.06
C GLY A 15 -20.73 -15.09 2.94
N MET A 16 -20.76 -16.05 2.02
CA MET A 16 -21.80 -17.09 1.98
C MET A 16 -21.67 -17.92 3.27
N ASN A 17 -22.67 -17.80 4.15
CA ASN A 17 -22.80 -18.61 5.34
C ASN A 17 -23.27 -20.01 4.92
N LYS A 18 -22.35 -20.85 4.43
CA LYS A 18 -22.65 -22.24 4.08
C LYS A 18 -22.26 -23.12 5.26
N SER A 19 -23.23 -23.39 6.12
CA SER A 19 -23.16 -24.50 7.08
C SER A 19 -22.97 -25.79 6.28
N LEU A 20 -21.74 -26.32 6.27
CA LEU A 20 -21.44 -27.64 5.75
C LEU A 20 -21.00 -28.51 6.93
N LYS A 21 -21.92 -29.35 7.40
CA LYS A 21 -21.58 -30.51 8.23
C LYS A 21 -20.69 -31.44 7.39
N ASN A 22 -19.38 -31.43 7.62
CA ASN A 22 -18.50 -32.61 7.67
C ASN A 22 -17.04 -32.24 7.96
N SER A 23 -16.54 -32.75 9.10
CA SER A 23 -15.17 -33.25 9.33
C SER A 23 -14.00 -32.56 8.58
N GLY A 24 -13.70 -31.32 8.95
CA GLY A 24 -12.49 -30.59 8.58
C GLY A 24 -12.54 -29.18 9.16
N LEU A 25 -11.75 -28.90 10.21
CA LEU A 25 -11.62 -27.57 10.80
C LEU A 25 -10.65 -26.74 9.96
N PHE A 26 -11.11 -26.27 8.80
CA PHE A 26 -10.38 -25.25 8.04
C PHE A 26 -10.73 -23.87 8.62
N PRO A 27 -9.74 -22.97 8.80
CA PRO A 27 -10.01 -21.61 9.22
C PRO A 27 -10.87 -20.87 8.18
N SER A 28 -11.61 -19.87 8.62
CA SER A 28 -12.34 -18.99 7.71
C SER A 28 -11.38 -18.29 6.74
N ILE A 29 -11.83 -18.02 5.52
CA ILE A 29 -11.04 -17.28 4.54
C ILE A 29 -10.98 -15.80 4.98
N PHE A 30 -9.79 -15.24 5.05
CA PHE A 30 -9.57 -13.82 5.37
C PHE A 30 -8.40 -13.24 4.57
N ASN A 31 -8.31 -11.91 4.50
CA ASN A 31 -7.19 -11.24 3.86
C ASN A 31 -5.95 -11.31 4.75
N VAL A 32 -4.97 -12.12 4.37
CA VAL A 32 -3.73 -12.30 5.14
C VAL A 32 -2.88 -11.03 5.18
N ALA A 33 -2.88 -10.23 4.11
CA ALA A 33 -2.10 -8.99 4.05
C ALA A 33 -2.55 -7.97 5.10
N ALA A 34 -3.83 -7.98 5.50
CA ALA A 34 -4.35 -7.09 6.55
C ALA A 34 -3.77 -7.38 7.95
N LYS A 35 -3.10 -8.51 8.13
CA LYS A 35 -2.43 -8.90 9.39
C LYS A 35 -0.91 -8.99 9.24
N ALA A 36 -0.37 -8.63 8.08
CA ALA A 36 1.06 -8.69 7.80
C ALA A 36 1.76 -7.47 8.40
N ASP A 37 3.00 -7.66 8.85
CA ASP A 37 3.92 -6.55 9.05
C ASP A 37 4.45 -6.12 7.68
N ILE A 38 4.52 -4.81 7.44
CA ILE A 38 4.95 -4.27 6.15
C ILE A 38 6.16 -3.38 6.34
N PHE A 39 7.17 -3.63 5.52
CA PHE A 39 8.39 -2.84 5.47
C PHE A 39 8.63 -2.37 4.04
N VAL A 40 9.25 -1.20 3.91
CA VAL A 40 9.67 -0.65 2.63
C VAL A 40 11.01 0.02 2.79
N ASN A 41 11.86 -0.04 1.76
CA ASN A 41 13.18 0.58 1.80
C ASN A 41 13.15 2.10 1.59
N ALA A 42 12.09 2.65 0.98
CA ALA A 42 11.96 4.07 0.73
C ALA A 42 10.50 4.49 0.54
N THR A 43 10.12 5.64 1.09
CA THR A 43 8.80 6.25 0.87
C THR A 43 8.95 7.71 0.47
N CYS A 44 8.03 8.20 -0.38
CA CYS A 44 8.09 9.59 -0.79
C CYS A 44 7.99 10.56 0.39
N GLY A 45 8.70 11.68 0.31
CA GLY A 45 8.59 12.76 1.28
C GLY A 45 9.33 12.56 2.62
N GLU A 46 10.05 11.45 2.83
CA GLU A 46 10.80 11.20 4.08
C GLU A 46 11.95 12.20 4.28
N ASP A 47 12.69 12.51 3.21
CA ASP A 47 13.77 13.50 3.21
C ASP A 47 13.28 14.95 3.04
N GLY A 48 11.97 15.16 2.96
CA GLY A 48 11.34 16.46 2.70
C GLY A 48 10.46 16.46 1.45
N PRO A 49 9.75 17.57 1.19
CA PRO A 49 8.74 17.63 0.13
C PRO A 49 9.32 17.34 -1.26
N GLU A 50 8.62 16.52 -2.04
CA GLU A 50 8.98 16.24 -3.43
C GLU A 50 7.77 16.32 -4.38
N THR A 51 8.02 16.75 -5.62
CA THR A 51 6.99 16.89 -6.65
C THR A 51 6.86 15.62 -7.47
N PHE A 52 5.62 15.17 -7.71
CA PHE A 52 5.31 14.08 -8.62
C PHE A 52 4.22 14.49 -9.61
N CYS A 53 4.19 13.87 -10.79
CA CYS A 53 3.18 14.16 -11.82
C CYS A 53 2.55 12.87 -12.33
N LYS A 54 1.23 12.89 -12.53
CA LYS A 54 0.48 11.74 -13.04
C LYS A 54 0.62 11.65 -14.56
N PRO A 55 1.01 10.49 -15.14
CA PRO A 55 1.21 10.37 -16.59
C PRO A 55 -0.05 10.66 -17.42
N SER A 56 -1.23 10.33 -16.90
CA SER A 56 -2.52 10.54 -17.59
C SER A 56 -3.01 11.99 -17.56
N GLU A 57 -2.44 12.83 -16.71
CA GLU A 57 -2.82 14.23 -16.54
C GLU A 57 -1.57 15.05 -16.19
N SER A 58 -0.72 15.30 -17.17
CA SER A 58 0.55 16.02 -17.01
C SER A 58 0.43 17.43 -16.43
N SER A 59 -0.77 18.03 -16.47
CA SER A 59 -1.09 19.31 -15.81
C SER A 59 -1.41 19.19 -14.32
N ARG A 60 -1.52 17.96 -13.76
CA ARG A 60 -1.83 17.71 -12.36
C ARG A 60 -0.64 17.07 -11.64
N CYS A 61 0.38 17.88 -11.39
CA CYS A 61 1.44 17.54 -10.45
C CYS A 61 0.98 17.78 -9.00
N GLY A 62 1.47 16.95 -8.09
CA GLY A 62 1.24 17.04 -6.65
C GLY A 62 2.54 17.11 -5.87
N VAL A 63 2.42 17.31 -4.57
CA VAL A 63 3.54 17.28 -3.63
C VAL A 63 3.32 16.11 -2.67
N CYS A 64 4.36 15.28 -2.50
CA CYS A 64 4.44 14.32 -1.42
C CYS A 64 5.35 14.86 -0.32
N ASP A 65 4.87 14.86 0.92
CA ASP A 65 5.63 15.25 2.10
C ASP A 65 5.12 14.43 3.30
N ALA A 66 5.97 13.56 3.83
CA ALA A 66 5.63 12.67 4.94
C ALA A 66 5.31 13.44 6.24
N ARG A 67 5.82 14.67 6.37
CA ARG A 67 5.63 15.55 7.55
C ARG A 67 4.60 16.63 7.31
N SER A 68 3.93 16.64 6.16
CA SER A 68 2.94 17.67 5.82
C SER A 68 1.78 17.67 6.83
N PRO A 69 1.29 18.85 7.25
CA PRO A 69 0.06 18.95 8.04
C PRO A 69 -1.17 18.48 7.24
N ASP A 70 -1.14 18.66 5.91
CA ASP A 70 -2.16 18.17 4.98
C ASP A 70 -2.01 16.65 4.79
N PRO A 71 -2.99 15.83 5.23
CA PRO A 71 -2.97 14.39 5.06
C PRO A 71 -2.99 13.93 3.60
N GLY A 72 -3.50 14.75 2.68
CA GLY A 72 -3.57 14.44 1.25
C GLY A 72 -2.20 14.38 0.57
N LYS A 73 -1.17 14.91 1.21
CA LYS A 73 0.23 14.89 0.75
C LYS A 73 1.06 13.77 1.39
N ARG A 74 0.47 12.97 2.29
CA ARG A 74 1.16 11.89 3.02
C ARG A 74 0.83 10.54 2.41
N HIS A 75 1.85 9.83 1.93
CA HIS A 75 1.70 8.54 1.22
C HIS A 75 2.51 7.41 1.88
N ASN A 76 2.41 7.29 3.20
CA ASN A 76 3.17 6.34 4.03
C ASN A 76 2.86 4.87 3.69
N ILE A 77 3.77 3.96 4.02
CA ILE A 77 3.63 2.51 3.71
C ILE A 77 2.36 1.90 4.30
N SER A 78 1.90 2.38 5.46
CA SER A 78 0.66 1.94 6.09
C SER A 78 -0.59 2.14 5.21
N ASN A 79 -0.57 3.11 4.28
CA ASN A 79 -1.68 3.37 3.36
C ASN A 79 -1.93 2.21 2.38
N ILE A 80 -0.95 1.32 2.18
CA ILE A 80 -1.08 0.15 1.30
C ILE A 80 -2.16 -0.82 1.82
N LEU A 81 -2.38 -0.83 3.14
CA LEU A 81 -3.39 -1.59 3.88
C LEU A 81 -4.57 -0.74 4.35
N ASP A 82 -4.61 0.56 4.01
CA ASP A 82 -5.75 1.38 4.38
C ASP A 82 -6.85 1.18 3.33
N SER A 83 -8.03 0.71 3.76
CA SER A 83 -9.20 0.51 2.89
C SER A 83 -9.89 1.82 2.51
N SER A 84 -9.51 2.95 3.14
CA SER A 84 -10.06 4.27 2.83
C SER A 84 -9.82 4.63 1.36
N PRO A 85 -10.82 5.23 0.68
CA PRO A 85 -10.65 5.70 -0.69
C PRO A 85 -9.60 6.81 -0.76
N GLY A 86 -8.90 6.91 -1.89
CA GLY A 86 -7.94 7.99 -2.13
C GLY A 86 -6.66 7.94 -1.29
N LYS A 87 -6.40 6.85 -0.57
CA LYS A 87 -5.10 6.60 0.09
C LYS A 87 -4.30 5.52 -0.64
N TRP A 88 -3.01 5.79 -0.81
CA TRP A 88 -2.02 4.89 -1.40
C TRP A 88 -0.66 5.10 -0.72
N TRP A 89 0.22 4.12 -0.84
CA TRP A 89 1.66 4.30 -0.62
C TRP A 89 2.33 4.72 -1.93
N GLN A 90 3.37 5.55 -1.85
CA GLN A 90 4.09 6.04 -3.01
C GLN A 90 5.62 6.01 -2.82
N SER A 91 6.33 5.55 -3.85
CA SER A 91 7.80 5.59 -3.91
C SER A 91 8.34 7.02 -4.05
N PRO A 92 9.60 7.29 -3.67
CA PRO A 92 10.27 8.51 -4.07
C PRO A 92 10.33 8.67 -5.59
N THR A 93 10.52 9.91 -6.03
CA THR A 93 10.67 10.22 -7.45
C THR A 93 12.10 9.94 -7.93
N LEU A 94 12.26 9.56 -9.21
CA LEU A 94 13.61 9.46 -9.82
C LEU A 94 14.39 10.78 -9.83
N ALA A 95 13.72 11.93 -9.61
CA ALA A 95 14.40 13.21 -9.44
C ALA A 95 15.25 13.25 -8.15
N LYS A 96 14.99 12.37 -7.18
CA LYS A 96 15.77 12.20 -5.96
C LYS A 96 16.96 11.26 -6.12
N GLY A 97 17.04 10.51 -7.22
CA GLY A 97 18.15 9.60 -7.52
C GLY A 97 17.72 8.37 -8.31
N ASP A 98 18.67 7.80 -9.05
CA ASP A 98 18.54 6.58 -9.85
C ASP A 98 18.39 5.31 -9.01
N HIS A 99 18.93 5.28 -7.79
CA HIS A 99 18.69 4.19 -6.84
C HIS A 99 17.21 3.94 -6.52
N TYR A 100 16.32 4.90 -6.78
CA TYR A 100 14.87 4.73 -6.68
C TYR A 100 14.22 4.12 -7.93
N GLU A 101 15.00 3.68 -8.93
CA GLU A 101 14.53 2.78 -9.99
C GLU A 101 14.01 1.45 -9.43
N TYR A 102 14.51 1.05 -8.25
CA TYR A 102 14.09 -0.14 -7.54
C TYR A 102 13.69 0.19 -6.10
N VAL A 103 12.52 -0.29 -5.70
CA VAL A 103 12.01 -0.21 -4.34
C VAL A 103 11.55 -1.60 -3.92
N THR A 104 11.82 -1.94 -2.66
CA THR A 104 11.48 -3.25 -2.10
C THR A 104 10.43 -3.07 -1.03
N ILE A 105 9.28 -3.72 -1.23
CA ILE A 105 8.21 -3.82 -0.23
C ILE A 105 8.22 -5.26 0.28
N VAL A 106 8.34 -5.43 1.59
CA VAL A 106 8.31 -6.72 2.27
C VAL A 106 7.00 -6.82 3.03
N LEU A 107 6.22 -7.86 2.75
CA LEU A 107 5.07 -8.26 3.55
C LEU A 107 5.42 -9.52 4.33
N ASP A 108 5.61 -9.38 5.64
CA ASP A 108 5.78 -10.51 6.54
C ASP A 108 4.40 -10.94 7.05
N LEU A 109 3.90 -12.04 6.47
CA LEU A 109 2.58 -12.58 6.80
C LEU A 109 2.51 -13.23 8.19
N LYS A 110 3.66 -13.46 8.84
CA LYS A 110 3.78 -14.17 10.13
C LYS A 110 3.13 -15.58 10.17
N GLN A 111 2.81 -16.15 9.02
CA GLN A 111 2.19 -17.47 8.92
C GLN A 111 3.24 -18.56 8.71
N ILE A 112 3.20 -19.58 9.56
CA ILE A 112 3.90 -20.83 9.33
C ILE A 112 2.95 -21.70 8.51
N PHE A 113 3.25 -21.91 7.23
CA PHE A 113 2.58 -22.93 6.44
C PHE A 113 3.18 -24.27 6.85
N LEU A 114 2.41 -25.09 7.56
CA LEU A 114 2.72 -26.49 7.87
C LEU A 114 2.02 -27.42 6.86
#